data_AF-A0QQR8-F1
#
_entry.id   AF-A0QQR8-F1
#
_cell.length_a   1.000
_cell.length_b   1.000
_cell.length_c   1.000
_cell.angle_alpha   90.00
_cell.angle_beta   90.00
_cell.angle_gamma   90.00
#
_symmetry.space_group_name_H-M   'P 1'
#
loop_
_entity.id
_entity.type
_entity.pdbx_description
1 polymer ?
#
loop_
_entity_poly.entity_id
_entity_poly.type
_entity_poly.pdbx_seq_one_letter_code
_entity_poly.pdbx_strand_id
1 'polypeptide(L)'
;MRIDRMPVPGNGMLHHVLTRNGKRFCVLVDADRNRHLFTYRADDPGADVDVPAETIVLEPDEADEIAEILHTRPELIGERGP
;
A
#
# COMPACT_ATOMS: atom_id res chain seq x y z
N MET A 1 8.98 -8.65 -6.57
CA MET A 1 8.40 -7.94 -5.42
C MET A 1 9.03 -8.56 -4.19
N ARG A 2 9.43 -7.74 -3.24
CA ARG A 2 9.97 -8.15 -1.94
C ARG A 2 9.06 -7.57 -0.87
N ILE A 3 8.75 -8.38 0.14
CA ILE A 3 7.92 -7.97 1.27
C ILE A 3 8.65 -8.36 2.55
N ASP A 4 9.00 -7.37 3.35
CA ASP A 4 9.55 -7.59 4.70
C ASP A 4 8.46 -7.28 5.73
N ARG A 5 8.41 -8.05 6.81
CA ARG A 5 7.42 -7.90 7.87
C ARG A 5 8.13 -7.51 9.16
N MET A 6 7.66 -6.44 9.78
CA MET A 6 8.21 -5.93 11.02
C MET A 6 7.07 -5.73 12.03
N PRO A 7 7.04 -6.48 13.14
CA PRO A 7 6.10 -6.19 14.21
C PRO A 7 6.45 -4.81 14.81
N VAL A 8 5.43 -3.97 14.99
CA VAL A 8 5.55 -2.67 15.64
C VAL A 8 4.95 -2.79 17.04
N PRO A 9 5.78 -2.73 18.11
CA PRO A 9 5.29 -2.87 19.47
C PRO A 9 4.14 -1.91 19.77
N GLY A 10 3.02 -2.45 20.25
CA GLY A 10 1.82 -1.67 20.58
C GLY A 10 0.97 -1.22 19.38
N ASN A 11 1.49 -1.31 18.15
CA ASN A 11 0.83 -0.72 16.97
C ASN A 11 0.45 -1.74 15.89
N GLY A 12 1.00 -2.96 15.86
CA GLY A 12 0.58 -4.01 14.93
C GLY A 12 1.70 -4.58 14.06
N MET A 13 1.43 -4.83 12.78
CA MET A 13 2.37 -5.43 11.82
C MET A 13 2.59 -4.51 10.63
N LEU A 14 3.84 -4.08 10.43
CA LEU A 14 4.24 -3.27 9.28
C LEU A 14 4.79 -4.16 8.16
N HIS A 15 4.27 -3.99 6.96
CA HIS A 15 4.68 -4.68 5.75
C HIS A 15 5.40 -3.70 4.85
N HIS A 16 6.73 -3.80 4.75
CA HIS A 16 7.50 -3.03 3.79
C HIS A 16 7.45 -3.71 2.43
N VAL A 17 7.03 -2.97 1.40
CA VAL A 17 6.88 -3.50 0.05
C VAL A 17 7.83 -2.78 -0.89
N LEU A 18 8.62 -3.56 -1.63
CA LEU A 18 9.38 -3.11 -2.79
C LEU A 18 8.87 -3.83 -4.05
N THR A 19 8.28 -3.05 -4.95
CA THR A 19 7.77 -3.56 -6.22
C THR A 19 8.92 -3.93 -7.17
N ARG A 20 8.61 -4.58 -8.29
CA ARG A 20 9.62 -4.92 -9.31
C ARG A 20 10.18 -3.70 -10.05
N ASN A 21 9.43 -2.60 -10.12
CA ASN A 21 9.87 -1.33 -10.72
C ASN A 21 10.51 -0.38 -9.71
N GLY A 22 10.89 -0.86 -8.52
CA GLY A 22 11.62 -0.09 -7.52
C GLY A 22 10.77 0.89 -6.69
N LYS A 23 9.43 0.85 -6.82
CA LYS A 23 8.54 1.66 -5.97
C LYS A 23 8.43 1.05 -4.58
N ARG A 24 8.52 1.91 -3.57
CA ARG A 24 8.43 1.55 -2.15
C ARG A 24 7.13 2.09 -1.57
N PHE A 25 6.43 1.23 -0.84
CA PHE A 25 5.29 1.61 -0.01
C PHE A 25 5.23 0.68 1.20
N CYS A 26 4.48 1.08 2.23
CA CYS A 26 4.27 0.24 3.42
C CYS A 26 2.78 0.06 3.68
N VAL A 27 2.43 -1.08 4.27
CA VAL A 27 1.09 -1.31 4.83
C VAL A 27 1.24 -1.64 6.31
N LEU A 28 0.68 -0.84 7.20
CA LEU A 28 0.54 -1.20 8.61
C LEU A 28 -0.85 -1.79 8.83
N VAL A 29 -0.91 -3.00 9.38
CA VAL A 29 -2.14 -3.54 9.95
C VAL A 29 -2.09 -3.25 11.44
N ASP A 30 -2.96 -2.38 11.92
CA ASP A 30 -2.95 -1.99 13.33
C ASP A 30 -3.66 -3.00 14.25
N ALA A 31 -3.65 -2.73 15.55
CA ALA A 31 -4.30 -3.60 16.54
C ALA A 31 -5.82 -3.71 16.36
N ASP A 32 -6.47 -2.68 15.81
CA ASP A 32 -7.90 -2.64 15.49
C ASP A 32 -8.21 -3.24 14.12
N ARG A 33 -7.17 -3.72 13.42
CA ARG A 33 -7.20 -4.29 12.07
C ARG A 33 -7.48 -3.30 10.96
N ASN A 34 -7.31 -2.00 11.20
CA ASN A 34 -7.28 -1.02 10.11
C ASN A 34 -5.98 -1.15 9.33
N ARG A 35 -6.02 -0.77 8.05
CA ARG A 35 -4.87 -0.86 7.14
C ARG A 35 -4.43 0.54 6.78
N HIS A 36 -3.21 0.90 7.17
CA HIS A 36 -2.62 2.20 6.83
C HIS A 36 -1.66 1.98 5.67
N LEU A 37 -1.95 2.59 4.52
CA LEU A 37 -1.09 2.59 3.35
C LEU A 37 -0.21 3.84 3.36
N PHE A 38 1.10 3.63 3.30
CA PHE A 38 2.10 4.70 3.28
C PHE A 38 2.80 4.73 1.94
N THR A 39 2.79 5.89 1.28
CA THR A 39 3.55 6.11 0.05
C THR A 39 4.79 6.96 0.34
N TYR A 40 5.86 6.75 -0.41
CA TYR A 40 7.10 7.51 -0.28
C TYR A 40 7.41 8.22 -1.60
N ARG A 41 7.89 9.47 -1.52
CA ARG A 41 8.40 10.20 -2.69
C ARG A 41 9.81 9.73 -3.02
N ALA A 42 9.89 8.66 -3.80
CA ALA A 42 11.17 8.09 -4.24
C ALA A 42 11.84 8.93 -5.35
N ASP A 43 11.14 9.90 -5.92
CA ASP A 43 11.59 10.75 -7.03
C ASP A 43 12.03 12.17 -6.60
N ASP A 44 11.89 12.51 -5.32
CA ASP A 44 12.35 13.77 -4.74
C ASP A 44 13.68 13.55 -3.99
N PRO A 45 14.83 14.06 -4.51
CA PRO A 45 16.13 13.91 -3.86
C PRO A 45 16.24 14.58 -2.48
N GLY A 46 15.33 15.51 -2.16
CA GLY A 46 15.28 16.20 -0.87
C GLY A 46 14.30 15.57 0.12
N ALA A 47 13.51 14.58 -0.30
CA ALA A 47 12.57 13.91 0.60
C ALA A 47 13.33 12.97 1.55
N ASP A 48 12.93 13.02 2.83
CA ASP A 48 13.37 12.01 3.78
C ASP A 48 12.79 10.66 3.36
N VAL A 49 13.67 9.73 3.00
CA VAL A 49 13.30 8.41 2.52
C VAL A 49 12.56 7.60 3.57
N ASP A 50 12.68 7.92 4.85
CA ASP A 50 12.02 7.20 5.94
C ASP A 50 10.71 7.85 6.38
N VAL A 51 10.40 9.05 5.87
CA VAL A 51 9.13 9.74 6.12
C VAL A 51 8.14 9.47 4.99
N PRO A 52 6.93 8.95 5.30
CA PRO A 52 5.91 8.77 4.29
C PRO A 52 5.42 10.12 3.76
N ALA A 53 5.28 10.23 2.45
CA ALA A 53 4.74 11.40 1.78
C ALA A 53 3.23 11.53 1.97
N GLU A 54 2.54 10.40 2.05
CA GLU A 54 1.09 10.33 2.29
C GLU A 54 0.76 9.07 3.10
N THR A 55 -0.29 9.20 3.92
CA THR A 55 -0.89 8.09 4.66
C THR A 55 -2.36 8.02 4.33
N ILE A 56 -2.80 6.86 3.84
CA ILE A 56 -4.21 6.57 3.58
C ILE A 56 -4.63 5.51 4.59
N VAL A 57 -5.59 5.85 5.45
CA VAL A 57 -6.19 4.89 6.39
C VAL A 57 -7.38 4.26 5.70
N LEU A 58 -7.38 2.93 5.63
CA LEU A 58 -8.48 2.14 5.09
C LEU A 58 -9.16 1.41 6.24
N GLU A 59 -10.48 1.57 6.32
CA GLU A 59 -11.32 0.74 7.17
C GLU A 59 -11.30 -0.73 6.70
N PRO A 60 -11.72 -1.68 7.55
CA PRO A 60 -11.67 -3.10 7.21
C PRO A 60 -12.39 -3.46 5.91
N ASP A 61 -13.58 -2.91 5.66
CA ASP A 61 -14.38 -3.12 4.45
C ASP A 61 -13.75 -2.47 3.22
N GLU A 62 -13.29 -1.22 3.32
CA GLU A 62 -12.60 -0.53 2.22
C GLU A 62 -11.35 -1.30 1.74
N ALA A 63 -10.57 -1.82 2.68
CA ALA A 63 -9.40 -2.61 2.35
C ALA A 63 -9.75 -3.97 1.72
N ASP A 64 -10.88 -4.57 2.09
CA ASP A 64 -11.35 -5.82 1.51
C ASP A 64 -11.81 -5.60 0.05
N GLU A 65 -12.54 -4.50 -0.22
CA GLU A 65 -12.93 -4.08 -1.58
C GLU A 65 -11.70 -3.79 -2.47
N ILE A 66 -10.70 -3.09 -1.95
CA ILE A 66 -9.43 -2.86 -2.68
C ILE A 66 -8.71 -4.19 -2.94
N ALA A 67 -8.68 -5.10 -1.98
CA ALA A 67 -8.07 -6.42 -2.17
C ALA A 67 -8.78 -7.20 -3.29
N GLU A 68 -10.10 -7.10 -3.39
CA GLU A 68 -10.87 -7.68 -4.49
C GLU A 68 -10.50 -7.05 -5.84
N ILE A 69 -10.37 -5.72 -5.93
CA ILE A 69 -9.93 -5.02 -7.16
C ILE A 69 -8.51 -5.42 -7.56
N LEU A 70 -7.60 -5.63 -6.61
CA LEU A 70 -6.23 -6.05 -6.88
C LEU A 70 -6.15 -7.54 -7.26
N HIS A 71 -7.08 -8.35 -6.75
CA HIS A 71 -7.13 -9.79 -7.00
C HIS A 71 -7.79 -10.10 -8.35
N THR A 72 -8.94 -9.49 -8.60
CA THR A 72 -9.59 -9.55 -9.90
C THR A 72 -8.74 -8.74 -10.87
N ARG A 73 -8.42 -9.27 -12.05
CA ARG A 73 -7.88 -8.43 -13.13
C ARG A 73 -9.10 -7.85 -13.81
N PRO A 74 -9.51 -6.60 -13.55
CA PRO A 74 -10.66 -6.07 -14.24
C PRO A 74 -10.29 -6.08 -15.73
N GLU A 75 -11.14 -6.68 -16.56
CA GLU A 75 -11.00 -6.48 -17.99
C GLU A 75 -11.04 -4.97 -18.19
N LEU A 76 -9.97 -4.41 -18.76
CA LEU A 76 -10.03 -3.05 -19.26
C LEU A 76 -11.25 -3.04 -20.17
N ILE A 77 -12.26 -2.25 -19.83
CA ILE A 77 -13.41 -2.02 -20.70
C ILE A 77 -12.79 -1.31 -21.90
N GLY A 78 -12.37 -2.09 -22.90
CA GLY A 78 -11.87 -1.58 -24.15
C GLY A 78 -12.95 -0.65 -24.67
N GLU A 79 -12.54 0.58 -25.01
CA GLU A 79 -13.38 1.53 -25.71
C GLU A 79 -14.05 0.77 -26.86
N ARG A 80 -15.33 0.42 -26.69
CA ARG A 80 -16.14 -0.09 -27.78
C ARG A 80 -16.29 1.09 -28.73
N GLY A 81 -15.35 1.20 -29.66
CA GLY A 81 -15.48 2.05 -30.82
C GLY A 81 -16.77 1.69 -31.57
N PRO A 82 -17.49 2.69 -32.11
CA PRO A 82 -18.69 2.46 -32.92
C PRO A 82 -18.40 1.65 -34.18
#